data_AF-F4LNF5-F1
#
_entry.id   AF-F4LNF5-F1
#
_cell.length_a   1.000
_cell.length_b   1.000
_cell.length_c   1.000
_cell.angle_alpha   90.00
_cell.angle_beta   90.00
_cell.angle_gamma   90.00
#
_symmetry.space_group_name_H-M   'P 1'
#
loop_
_entity.id
_entity.type
_entity.pdbx_description
1 polymer ?
#
loop_
_entity_poly.entity_id
_entity_poly.type
_entity_poly.pdbx_seq_one_letter_code
_entity_poly.pdbx_strand_id
1 'polypeptide(L)'
;MEDGRNNELIIWRCIAIFGAILLLSRIIPNIINNDYHTGTISDSKDSFSRISMFVINVIGFFVFIFLIFQPLKLELYGIFSFLYAVYFFIDGYSPLMGVLMFILSFSTLYKRGFYRKNKKTKFIFTCIFLSLIMISGIRYGIDIWFDGFINTFGYLFIIGLIAYVILSKVAKDKKYSGQPVLDFNKFPDLTERDKEWIKLLITETKYTTIAHEYGISFGTVRNRMRYIFKILGVPDRIGFMASFSGYEILG
;
A
#
# COMPACT_ATOMS: atom_id res chain seq x y z
N MET A 1 9.92 3.36 18.30
CA MET A 1 9.52 2.45 17.18
C MET A 1 8.39 1.49 17.57
N GLU A 2 8.25 1.08 18.82
CA GLU A 2 7.18 0.18 19.29
C GLU A 2 5.76 0.79 19.19
N ASP A 3 5.63 2.08 19.50
CA ASP A 3 4.34 2.78 19.52
C ASP A 3 3.66 2.85 18.15
N GLY A 4 4.44 3.07 17.08
CA GLY A 4 3.92 3.11 15.71
C GLY A 4 3.38 1.77 15.22
N ARG A 5 3.97 0.65 15.68
CA ARG A 5 3.53 -0.70 15.32
C ARG A 5 2.23 -1.07 16.03
N ASN A 6 2.07 -0.66 17.29
CA ASN A 6 0.82 -0.85 18.04
C ASN A 6 -0.34 -0.06 17.41
N ASN A 7 -0.10 1.19 17.02
CA ASN A 7 -1.12 2.00 16.35
C ASN A 7 -1.54 1.38 15.00
N GLU A 8 -0.58 0.89 14.22
CA GLU A 8 -0.89 0.21 12.96
C GLU A 8 -1.71 -1.07 13.17
N LEU A 9 -1.37 -1.89 14.19
CA LEU A 9 -2.13 -3.09 14.54
C LEU A 9 -3.59 -2.78 14.85
N ILE A 10 -3.84 -1.75 15.66
CA ILE A 10 -5.18 -1.34 16.07
C ILE A 10 -5.99 -0.90 14.84
N ILE A 11 -5.42 -0.06 13.98
CA ILE A 11 -6.09 0.43 12.77
C ILE A 11 -6.53 -0.73 11.88
N TRP A 12 -5.63 -1.69 11.60
CA TRP A 12 -5.97 -2.84 10.76
C TRP A 12 -6.98 -3.78 11.41
N ARG A 13 -7.00 -3.91 12.75
CA ARG A 13 -8.08 -4.65 13.43
C ARG A 13 -9.42 -3.96 13.29
N CYS A 14 -9.47 -2.64 13.44
CA CYS A 14 -10.72 -1.88 13.26
C CYS A 14 -11.25 -2.04 11.82
N ILE A 15 -10.35 -1.99 10.81
CA ILE A 15 -10.70 -2.26 9.42
C ILE A 15 -11.25 -3.69 9.26
N ALA A 16 -10.62 -4.69 9.90
CA ALA A 16 -11.08 -6.08 9.85
C ALA A 16 -12.49 -6.25 10.44
N ILE A 17 -12.73 -5.66 11.62
CA ILE A 17 -14.03 -5.70 12.31
C ILE A 17 -15.09 -5.04 11.44
N PHE A 18 -14.80 -3.85 10.90
CA PHE A 18 -15.74 -3.13 10.04
C PHE A 18 -16.07 -3.91 8.76
N GLY A 19 -15.06 -4.51 8.13
CA GLY A 19 -15.26 -5.39 6.97
C GLY A 19 -16.14 -6.61 7.29
N ALA A 20 -15.91 -7.26 8.44
CA ALA A 20 -16.75 -8.38 8.88
C ALA A 20 -18.21 -7.96 9.08
N ILE A 21 -18.45 -6.80 9.72
CA ILE A 21 -19.81 -6.25 9.93
C ILE A 21 -20.49 -5.95 8.59
N LEU A 22 -19.79 -5.33 7.65
CA LEU A 22 -20.33 -5.03 6.31
C LEU A 22 -20.69 -6.28 5.52
N LEU A 23 -19.87 -7.33 5.60
CA LEU A 23 -20.17 -8.59 4.93
C LEU A 23 -21.35 -9.30 5.59
N LEU A 24 -21.42 -9.28 6.92
CA LEU A 24 -22.53 -9.85 7.68
C LEU A 24 -23.86 -9.15 7.34
N SER A 25 -23.86 -7.83 7.23
CA SER A 25 -25.05 -7.06 6.85
C SER A 25 -25.53 -7.33 5.42
N ARG A 26 -24.67 -7.90 4.56
CA ARG A 26 -25.05 -8.39 3.22
C ARG A 26 -25.48 -9.86 3.21
N ILE A 27 -24.88 -10.69 4.04
CA ILE A 27 -25.20 -12.13 4.13
C ILE A 27 -26.58 -12.34 4.75
N ILE A 28 -26.89 -11.64 5.85
CA ILE A 28 -28.14 -11.85 6.61
C ILE A 28 -29.39 -11.61 5.75
N PRO A 29 -29.54 -10.48 5.03
CA PRO A 29 -30.72 -10.27 4.19
C PRO A 29 -30.85 -11.30 3.05
N ASN A 30 -29.72 -11.74 2.46
CA ASN A 30 -29.75 -12.76 1.41
C ASN A 30 -30.25 -14.12 1.91
N ILE A 31 -29.97 -14.46 3.18
CA ILE A 31 -30.50 -15.69 3.81
C ILE A 31 -31.98 -15.52 4.17
N ILE A 32 -32.36 -14.38 4.76
CA ILE A 32 -33.72 -14.16 5.27
C ILE A 32 -34.74 -14.00 4.13
N ASN A 33 -34.41 -13.21 3.10
CA ASN A 33 -35.36 -12.88 2.05
C ASN A 33 -35.52 -13.97 1.00
N ASN A 34 -34.67 -15.02 1.02
CA ASN A 34 -34.70 -16.22 0.18
C ASN A 34 -35.22 -16.02 -1.25
N ASP A 35 -34.85 -14.90 -1.89
CA ASP A 35 -35.22 -14.51 -3.27
C ASP A 35 -34.60 -15.44 -4.33
N TYR A 36 -33.97 -16.53 -3.91
CA TYR A 36 -33.37 -17.53 -4.79
C TYR A 36 -34.42 -18.44 -5.46
N HIS A 37 -35.68 -18.43 -5.00
CA HIS A 37 -36.72 -19.37 -5.47
C HIS A 37 -37.92 -18.75 -6.21
N THR A 38 -38.04 -17.42 -6.31
CA THR A 38 -39.22 -16.77 -6.90
C THR A 38 -39.05 -16.25 -8.34
N GLY A 39 -37.90 -16.47 -8.97
CA GLY A 39 -37.66 -16.08 -10.36
C GLY A 39 -38.11 -17.14 -11.36
N THR A 40 -39.12 -16.82 -12.16
CA THR A 40 -39.50 -17.54 -13.39
C THR A 40 -38.28 -17.83 -14.27
N ILE A 41 -38.31 -18.96 -15.00
CA ILE A 41 -37.25 -19.68 -15.71
C ILE A 41 -36.39 -18.86 -16.74
N SER A 42 -36.55 -17.54 -16.87
CA SER A 42 -35.77 -16.71 -17.81
C SER A 42 -34.40 -16.20 -17.31
N ASP A 43 -34.04 -16.37 -16.04
CA ASP A 43 -32.90 -15.63 -15.40
C ASP A 43 -31.77 -16.51 -14.82
N SER A 44 -31.30 -17.49 -15.59
CA SER A 44 -30.17 -18.34 -15.16
C SER A 44 -28.85 -17.56 -14.94
N LYS A 45 -28.62 -16.48 -15.69
CA LYS A 45 -27.44 -15.62 -15.56
C LYS A 45 -27.45 -14.79 -14.27
N ASP A 46 -28.59 -14.21 -13.92
CA ASP A 46 -28.78 -13.44 -12.69
C ASP A 46 -28.66 -14.34 -11.46
N SER A 47 -29.15 -15.58 -11.55
CA SER A 47 -29.03 -16.57 -10.49
C SER A 47 -27.57 -16.93 -10.21
N PHE A 48 -26.76 -17.17 -11.26
CA PHE A 48 -25.34 -17.51 -11.10
C PHE A 48 -24.53 -16.34 -10.50
N SER A 49 -24.79 -15.12 -10.94
CA SER A 49 -24.11 -13.93 -10.42
C SER A 49 -24.42 -13.71 -8.93
N ARG A 50 -25.69 -13.80 -8.54
CA ARG A 50 -26.14 -13.68 -7.14
C ARG A 50 -25.54 -14.77 -6.24
N ILE A 51 -25.49 -16.03 -6.70
CA ILE A 51 -24.87 -17.13 -5.96
C ILE A 51 -23.37 -16.89 -5.80
N SER A 52 -22.68 -16.50 -6.89
CA SER A 52 -21.25 -16.22 -6.87
C SER A 52 -20.91 -15.11 -5.87
N MET A 53 -21.68 -14.02 -5.88
CA MET A 53 -21.49 -12.91 -4.93
C MET A 53 -21.76 -13.34 -3.48
N PHE A 54 -22.79 -14.16 -3.26
CA PHE A 54 -23.08 -14.70 -1.94
C PHE A 54 -21.92 -15.56 -1.42
N VAL A 55 -21.41 -16.48 -2.23
CA VAL A 55 -20.25 -17.32 -1.88
C VAL A 55 -19.02 -16.47 -1.57
N ILE A 56 -18.73 -15.47 -2.41
CA ILE A 56 -17.63 -14.53 -2.20
C ILE A 56 -17.81 -13.78 -0.86
N ASN A 57 -19.00 -13.27 -0.56
CA ASN A 57 -19.30 -12.58 0.71
C ASN A 57 -19.09 -13.49 1.92
N VAL A 58 -19.57 -14.74 1.86
CA VAL A 58 -19.44 -15.72 2.96
C VAL A 58 -17.98 -16.07 3.21
N ILE A 59 -17.21 -16.38 2.16
CA ILE A 59 -15.77 -16.64 2.29
C ILE A 59 -15.07 -15.42 2.89
N GLY A 60 -15.43 -14.24 2.43
CA GLY A 60 -14.94 -12.99 2.96
C GLY A 60 -15.15 -12.79 4.42
N PHE A 61 -16.36 -13.05 4.88
CA PHE A 61 -16.74 -12.87 6.27
C PHE A 61 -15.80 -13.67 7.17
N PHE A 62 -15.55 -14.94 6.83
CA PHE A 62 -14.61 -15.76 7.58
C PHE A 62 -13.15 -15.28 7.48
N VAL A 63 -12.71 -14.80 6.30
CA VAL A 63 -11.39 -14.19 6.14
C VAL A 63 -11.24 -12.94 7.00
N PHE A 64 -12.25 -12.09 7.05
CA PHE A 64 -12.24 -10.87 7.86
C PHE A 64 -12.29 -11.19 9.37
N ILE A 65 -13.06 -12.19 9.79
CA ILE A 65 -12.98 -12.70 11.17
C ILE A 65 -11.56 -13.15 11.51
N PHE A 66 -10.93 -13.93 10.63
CA PHE A 66 -9.55 -14.36 10.83
C PHE A 66 -8.57 -13.17 10.93
N LEU A 67 -8.79 -12.12 10.13
CA LEU A 67 -7.99 -10.90 10.13
C LEU A 67 -8.16 -10.05 11.40
N ILE A 68 -9.24 -10.20 12.17
CA ILE A 68 -9.36 -9.56 13.50
C ILE A 68 -8.24 -10.06 14.42
N PHE A 69 -7.94 -11.36 14.37
CA PHE A 69 -6.88 -11.97 15.16
C PHE A 69 -5.49 -11.75 14.56
N GLN A 70 -5.38 -11.72 13.22
CA GLN A 70 -4.12 -11.55 12.49
C GLN A 70 -4.17 -10.37 11.49
N PRO A 71 -4.27 -9.13 11.98
CA PRO A 71 -4.58 -7.94 11.16
C PRO A 71 -3.47 -7.55 10.17
N LEU A 72 -2.23 -7.98 10.40
CA LEU A 72 -1.10 -7.67 9.52
C LEU A 72 -0.90 -8.66 8.37
N LYS A 73 -1.80 -9.64 8.19
CA LYS A 73 -1.82 -10.51 7.01
C LYS A 73 -2.41 -9.77 5.80
N LEU A 74 -1.71 -8.72 5.36
CA LEU A 74 -2.10 -7.84 4.23
C LEU A 74 -2.35 -8.60 2.93
N GLU A 75 -1.72 -9.76 2.74
CA GLU A 75 -1.95 -10.65 1.61
C GLU A 75 -3.41 -11.11 1.48
N LEU A 76 -4.11 -11.35 2.61
CA LEU A 76 -5.50 -11.78 2.59
C LEU A 76 -6.44 -10.63 2.21
N TYR A 77 -6.18 -9.41 2.69
CA TYR A 77 -6.88 -8.22 2.21
C TYR A 77 -6.68 -8.06 0.69
N GLY A 78 -5.45 -8.28 0.22
CA GLY A 78 -5.11 -8.15 -1.19
C GLY A 78 -5.80 -9.16 -2.09
N ILE A 79 -5.76 -10.44 -1.72
CA ILE A 79 -6.41 -11.53 -2.46
C ILE A 79 -7.92 -11.33 -2.49
N PHE A 80 -8.52 -10.96 -1.36
CA PHE A 80 -9.96 -10.83 -1.28
C PHE A 80 -10.48 -9.60 -2.03
N SER A 81 -9.80 -8.46 -1.90
CA SER A 81 -10.12 -7.27 -2.69
C SER A 81 -9.96 -7.54 -4.20
N PHE A 82 -8.97 -8.35 -4.59
CA PHE A 82 -8.83 -8.78 -5.98
C PHE A 82 -10.04 -9.57 -6.46
N LEU A 83 -10.50 -10.55 -5.69
CA LEU A 83 -11.69 -11.34 -6.04
C LEU A 83 -12.94 -10.46 -6.23
N TYR A 84 -13.14 -9.45 -5.38
CA TYR A 84 -14.23 -8.48 -5.56
C TYR A 84 -14.06 -7.66 -6.83
N ALA A 85 -12.85 -7.20 -7.11
CA ALA A 85 -12.57 -6.45 -8.33
C ALA A 85 -12.91 -7.28 -9.57
N VAL A 86 -12.46 -8.55 -9.61
CA VAL A 86 -12.78 -9.48 -10.70
C VAL A 86 -14.30 -9.65 -10.84
N TYR A 87 -15.00 -9.92 -9.73
CA TYR A 87 -16.45 -10.06 -9.75
C TYR A 87 -17.13 -8.81 -10.32
N PHE A 88 -16.83 -7.61 -9.82
CA PHE A 88 -17.48 -6.37 -10.26
C PHE A 88 -17.20 -6.02 -11.71
N PHE A 89 -15.99 -6.29 -12.21
CA PHE A 89 -15.68 -6.08 -13.62
C PHE A 89 -16.38 -7.09 -14.53
N ILE A 90 -16.55 -8.33 -14.08
CA ILE A 90 -17.28 -9.37 -14.83
C ILE A 90 -18.78 -9.10 -14.82
N ASP A 91 -19.35 -8.65 -13.70
CA ASP A 91 -20.79 -8.44 -13.53
C ASP A 91 -21.28 -7.11 -14.14
N GLY A 92 -20.40 -6.12 -14.29
CA GLY A 92 -20.67 -4.87 -15.02
C GLY A 92 -21.51 -3.83 -14.26
N TYR A 93 -22.11 -4.18 -13.12
CA TYR A 93 -23.04 -3.30 -12.38
C TYR A 93 -22.37 -2.15 -11.60
N SER A 94 -21.09 -2.26 -11.21
CA SER A 94 -20.43 -1.21 -10.42
C SER A 94 -18.94 -1.06 -10.75
N PRO A 95 -18.60 -0.32 -11.82
CA PRO A 95 -17.21 -0.12 -12.24
C PRO A 95 -16.36 0.57 -11.16
N LEU A 96 -16.94 1.51 -10.41
CA LEU A 96 -16.24 2.23 -9.33
C LEU A 96 -15.77 1.29 -8.22
N MET A 97 -16.65 0.39 -7.74
CA MET A 97 -16.28 -0.54 -6.68
C MET A 97 -15.21 -1.52 -7.16
N GLY A 98 -15.29 -1.97 -8.42
CA GLY A 98 -14.24 -2.78 -9.05
C GLY A 98 -12.87 -2.08 -9.03
N VAL A 99 -12.83 -0.80 -9.42
CA VAL A 99 -11.60 0.03 -9.38
C VAL A 99 -11.05 0.18 -7.96
N LEU A 100 -11.90 0.53 -6.99
CA LEU A 100 -11.48 0.72 -5.60
C LEU A 100 -10.89 -0.55 -4.99
N MET A 101 -11.55 -1.69 -5.23
CA MET A 101 -11.09 -3.00 -4.76
C MET A 101 -9.79 -3.44 -5.46
N PHE A 102 -9.63 -3.12 -6.74
CA PHE A 102 -8.38 -3.37 -7.46
C PHE A 102 -7.22 -2.53 -6.91
N ILE A 103 -7.43 -1.23 -6.66
CA ILE A 103 -6.42 -0.35 -6.05
C ILE A 103 -6.05 -0.84 -4.65
N LEU A 104 -7.03 -1.26 -3.84
CA LEU A 104 -6.78 -1.81 -2.51
C LEU A 104 -5.97 -3.11 -2.57
N SER A 105 -6.29 -3.98 -3.53
CA SER A 105 -5.52 -5.20 -3.79
C SER A 105 -4.06 -4.89 -4.14
N PHE A 106 -3.85 -4.00 -5.11
CA PHE A 106 -2.52 -3.63 -5.55
C PHE A 106 -1.70 -3.00 -4.41
N SER A 107 -2.34 -2.11 -3.63
CA SER A 107 -1.70 -1.40 -2.52
C SER A 107 -1.26 -2.35 -1.40
N THR A 108 -2.11 -3.30 -1.00
CA THR A 108 -1.79 -4.26 0.08
C THR A 108 -0.73 -5.28 -0.36
N LEU A 109 -0.81 -5.80 -1.60
CA LEU A 109 0.21 -6.69 -2.17
C LEU A 109 1.56 -5.97 -2.37
N TYR A 110 1.54 -4.71 -2.78
CA TYR A 110 2.75 -3.89 -2.87
C TYR A 110 3.40 -3.69 -1.51
N LYS A 111 2.63 -3.29 -0.49
CA LYS A 111 3.11 -3.11 0.89
C LYS A 111 3.70 -4.39 1.48
N ARG A 112 3.09 -5.55 1.18
CA ARG A 112 3.62 -6.87 1.56
C ARG A 112 4.93 -7.23 0.86
N GLY A 113 5.25 -6.58 -0.25
CA GLY A 113 6.45 -6.84 -1.03
C GLY A 113 6.27 -7.92 -2.10
N PHE A 114 5.04 -8.26 -2.48
CA PHE A 114 4.76 -9.22 -3.56
C PHE A 114 5.48 -8.83 -4.86
N TYR A 115 5.51 -7.53 -5.16
CA TYR A 115 6.18 -6.96 -6.34
C TYR A 115 7.68 -6.68 -6.12
N ARG A 116 8.34 -7.16 -5.06
CA ARG A 116 9.79 -6.90 -4.84
C ARG A 116 10.67 -7.59 -5.87
N LYS A 117 10.40 -8.87 -6.15
CA LYS A 117 11.09 -9.67 -7.17
C LYS A 117 10.31 -9.63 -8.48
N ASN A 118 11.00 -9.43 -9.60
CA ASN A 118 10.42 -9.35 -10.95
C ASN A 118 9.31 -8.30 -11.08
N LYS A 119 9.54 -7.09 -10.53
CA LYS A 119 8.52 -6.02 -10.46
C LYS A 119 7.81 -5.79 -11.80
N LYS A 120 8.61 -5.64 -12.86
CA LYS A 120 8.12 -5.38 -14.23
C LYS A 120 7.23 -6.52 -14.73
N THR A 121 7.69 -7.76 -14.66
CA THR A 121 6.93 -8.93 -15.13
C THR A 121 5.61 -9.09 -14.39
N LYS A 122 5.61 -8.97 -13.05
CA LYS A 122 4.38 -9.08 -12.25
C LYS A 122 3.40 -7.94 -12.53
N PHE A 123 3.92 -6.73 -12.73
CA PHE A 123 3.09 -5.59 -13.10
C PHE A 123 2.45 -5.78 -14.48
N ILE A 124 3.24 -6.16 -15.49
CA ILE A 124 2.75 -6.47 -16.85
C ILE A 124 1.67 -7.55 -16.79
N PHE A 125 1.91 -8.64 -16.04
CA PHE A 125 0.91 -9.70 -15.88
C PHE A 125 -0.38 -9.20 -15.23
N THR A 126 -0.27 -8.32 -14.22
CA THR A 126 -1.45 -7.71 -13.57
C THR A 126 -2.23 -6.85 -14.56
N CYS A 127 -1.55 -6.04 -15.38
CA CYS A 127 -2.18 -5.22 -16.41
C CYS A 127 -2.85 -6.07 -17.49
N ILE A 128 -2.18 -7.11 -18.01
CA ILE A 128 -2.76 -8.03 -18.99
C ILE A 128 -4.01 -8.71 -18.42
N PHE A 129 -3.93 -9.20 -17.19
CA PHE A 129 -5.05 -9.84 -16.52
C PHE A 129 -6.25 -8.89 -16.35
N LEU A 130 -6.00 -7.64 -15.93
CA LEU A 130 -7.04 -6.63 -15.83
C LEU A 130 -7.67 -6.34 -17.20
N SER A 131 -6.86 -6.15 -18.24
CA SER A 131 -7.36 -5.92 -19.60
C SER A 131 -8.24 -7.07 -20.09
N LEU A 132 -7.84 -8.33 -19.85
CA LEU A 132 -8.65 -9.50 -20.21
C LEU A 132 -10.01 -9.51 -19.50
N ILE A 133 -10.05 -9.16 -18.22
CA ILE A 133 -11.30 -9.05 -17.47
C ILE A 133 -12.17 -7.93 -18.03
N MET A 134 -11.60 -6.76 -18.32
CA MET A 134 -12.38 -5.65 -18.88
C MET A 134 -12.95 -6.01 -20.26
N ILE A 135 -12.19 -6.74 -21.09
CA ILE A 135 -12.68 -7.24 -22.40
C ILE A 135 -13.87 -8.18 -22.23
N SER A 136 -13.97 -8.92 -21.12
CA SER A 136 -15.13 -9.80 -20.86
C SER A 136 -16.47 -9.04 -20.83
N GLY A 137 -16.44 -7.74 -20.54
CA GLY A 137 -17.62 -6.87 -20.54
C GLY A 137 -18.26 -6.69 -21.92
N ILE A 138 -17.55 -6.99 -23.02
CA ILE A 138 -18.10 -6.92 -24.40
C ILE A 138 -19.36 -7.80 -24.55
N ARG A 139 -19.48 -8.88 -23.74
CA ARG A 139 -20.65 -9.76 -23.74
C ARG A 139 -21.98 -9.07 -23.41
N TYR A 140 -21.93 -7.89 -22.79
CA TYR A 140 -23.11 -7.08 -22.45
C TYR A 140 -23.46 -6.06 -23.54
N GLY A 141 -22.69 -6.00 -24.62
CA GLY A 141 -22.86 -5.00 -25.69
C GLY A 141 -21.70 -4.00 -25.71
N ILE A 142 -21.33 -3.56 -26.91
CA ILE A 142 -20.16 -2.68 -27.10
C ILE A 142 -20.37 -1.30 -26.49
N ASP A 143 -21.59 -0.77 -26.51
CA ASP A 143 -21.92 0.54 -25.94
C ASP A 143 -21.76 0.52 -24.41
N ILE A 144 -22.37 -0.46 -23.74
CA ILE A 144 -22.24 -0.67 -22.29
C ILE A 144 -20.78 -0.90 -21.90
N TRP A 145 -20.05 -1.67 -22.71
CA TRP A 145 -18.63 -1.90 -22.49
C TRP A 145 -17.81 -0.60 -22.61
N PHE A 146 -18.08 0.21 -23.63
CA PHE A 146 -17.37 1.46 -23.86
C PHE A 146 -17.65 2.48 -22.75
N ASP A 147 -18.89 2.57 -22.28
CA ASP A 147 -19.26 3.37 -21.11
C ASP A 147 -18.55 2.88 -19.86
N GLY A 148 -18.52 1.57 -19.61
CA GLY A 148 -17.80 0.97 -18.49
C GLY A 148 -16.29 1.23 -18.56
N PHE A 149 -15.71 1.18 -19.76
CA PHE A 149 -14.31 1.48 -20.03
C PHE A 149 -13.99 2.94 -19.71
N ILE A 150 -14.75 3.89 -20.28
CA ILE A 150 -14.57 5.33 -20.04
C ILE A 150 -14.70 5.64 -18.55
N ASN A 151 -15.72 5.10 -17.88
CA ASN A 151 -15.94 5.33 -16.46
C ASN A 151 -14.78 4.80 -15.60
N THR A 152 -14.27 3.60 -15.91
CA THR A 152 -13.13 3.01 -15.20
C THR A 152 -11.88 3.89 -15.32
N PHE A 153 -11.55 4.34 -16.53
CA PHE A 153 -10.42 5.25 -16.75
C PHE A 153 -10.64 6.63 -16.13
N GLY A 154 -11.87 7.15 -16.18
CA GLY A 154 -12.27 8.38 -15.51
C GLY A 154 -12.04 8.30 -14.00
N TYR A 155 -12.47 7.21 -13.35
CA TYR A 155 -12.23 7.01 -11.92
C TYR A 155 -10.74 6.90 -11.58
N LEU A 156 -9.98 6.13 -12.36
CA LEU A 156 -8.53 6.03 -12.17
C LEU A 156 -7.84 7.38 -12.33
N PHE A 157 -8.26 8.19 -13.30
CA PHE A 157 -7.74 9.53 -13.54
C PHE A 157 -8.04 10.46 -12.35
N ILE A 158 -9.29 10.51 -11.89
CA ILE A 158 -9.69 11.36 -10.75
C ILE A 158 -8.98 10.93 -9.46
N ILE A 159 -8.91 9.63 -9.16
CA ILE A 159 -8.18 9.11 -8.00
C ILE A 159 -6.69 9.46 -8.11
N GLY A 160 -6.11 9.32 -9.30
CA GLY A 160 -4.73 9.71 -9.59
C GLY A 160 -4.47 11.20 -9.36
N LEU A 161 -5.39 12.08 -9.80
CA LEU A 161 -5.31 13.52 -9.55
C LEU A 161 -5.42 13.85 -8.07
N ILE A 162 -6.36 13.24 -7.34
CA ILE A 162 -6.49 13.42 -5.89
C ILE A 162 -5.19 13.00 -5.19
N ALA A 163 -4.66 11.83 -5.54
CA ALA A 163 -3.40 11.34 -5.00
C ALA A 163 -2.24 12.31 -5.32
N TYR A 164 -2.15 12.81 -6.56
CA TYR A 164 -1.15 13.80 -6.96
C TYR A 164 -1.27 15.09 -6.14
N VAL A 165 -2.47 15.64 -5.96
CA VAL A 165 -2.69 16.86 -5.18
C VAL A 165 -2.27 16.64 -3.72
N ILE A 166 -2.70 15.55 -3.08
CA ILE A 166 -2.33 15.21 -1.69
C ILE A 166 -0.82 15.03 -1.57
N LEU A 167 -0.20 14.25 -2.45
CA LEU A 167 1.25 14.00 -2.42
C LEU A 167 2.05 15.27 -2.70
N SER A 168 1.58 16.16 -3.59
CA SER A 168 2.21 17.43 -3.86
C SER A 168 2.17 18.37 -2.65
N LYS A 169 1.08 18.33 -1.88
CA LYS A 169 0.95 19.07 -0.62
C LYS A 169 1.86 18.46 0.45
N VAL A 170 1.85 17.15 0.66
CA VAL A 170 2.75 16.49 1.62
C VAL A 170 4.23 16.73 1.29
N ALA A 171 4.60 16.73 0.00
CA ALA A 171 5.95 17.03 -0.45
C ALA A 171 6.33 18.50 -0.19
N LYS A 172 5.39 19.43 -0.37
CA LYS A 172 5.58 20.84 -0.03
C LYS A 172 5.62 21.07 1.48
N ASP A 173 4.73 20.49 2.24
CA ASP A 173 4.68 20.62 3.70
C ASP A 173 5.95 20.05 4.34
N LYS A 174 6.50 18.94 3.82
CA LYS A 174 7.85 18.46 4.21
C LYS A 174 8.98 19.43 3.87
N LYS A 175 8.81 20.28 2.86
CA LYS A 175 9.77 21.33 2.45
C LYS A 175 9.58 22.62 3.25
N TYR A 176 8.39 22.89 3.78
CA TYR A 176 8.02 24.12 4.48
C TYR A 176 7.93 23.98 6.01
N SER A 177 7.93 22.78 6.58
CA SER A 177 7.82 22.54 8.04
C SER A 177 9.07 22.92 8.86
N GLY A 178 9.86 23.89 8.40
CA GLY A 178 11.20 24.20 8.91
C GLY A 178 12.20 23.17 8.43
N GLN A 179 13.40 23.61 8.04
CA GLN A 179 14.47 22.67 7.74
C GLN A 179 14.64 21.77 8.97
N PRO A 180 14.50 20.45 8.81
CA PRO A 180 14.61 19.58 9.97
C PRO A 180 16.05 19.71 10.50
N VAL A 181 16.19 20.11 11.76
CA VAL A 181 17.50 20.39 12.34
C VAL A 181 18.04 19.12 12.98
N LEU A 182 19.28 18.76 12.65
CA LEU A 182 20.03 17.74 13.39
C LEU A 182 20.74 18.43 14.54
N ASP A 183 20.16 18.31 15.73
CA ASP A 183 20.72 18.84 16.97
C ASP A 183 21.61 17.78 17.63
N PHE A 184 22.92 18.02 17.61
CA PHE A 184 23.89 17.08 18.20
C PHE A 184 23.82 17.01 19.73
N ASN A 185 23.23 18.01 20.39
CA ASN A 185 23.09 18.02 21.86
C ASN A 185 22.18 16.89 22.36
N LYS A 186 21.33 16.33 21.48
CA LYS A 186 20.47 15.18 21.79
C LYS A 186 21.22 13.84 21.82
N PHE A 187 22.48 13.82 21.39
CA PHE A 187 23.29 12.60 21.25
C PHE A 187 24.65 12.77 21.95
N PRO A 188 24.70 12.69 23.29
CA PRO A 188 25.94 12.91 24.06
C PRO A 188 27.02 11.87 23.76
N ASP A 189 26.65 10.70 23.23
CA ASP A 189 27.57 9.62 22.86
C ASP A 189 28.33 9.87 21.54
N LEU A 190 27.98 10.93 20.81
CA LEU A 190 28.72 11.34 19.60
C LEU A 190 29.96 12.15 19.97
N THR A 191 31.12 11.66 19.56
CA THR A 191 32.37 12.42 19.66
C THR A 191 32.41 13.55 18.63
N GLU A 192 33.24 14.57 18.85
CA GLU A 192 33.41 15.67 17.87
C GLU A 192 33.78 15.16 16.47
N ARG A 193 34.62 14.13 16.41
CA ARG A 193 34.98 13.47 15.14
C ARG A 193 33.78 12.83 14.45
N ASP A 194 32.85 12.25 15.22
CA ASP A 194 31.63 11.67 14.65
C ASP A 194 30.75 12.77 14.06
N LYS A 195 30.62 13.90 14.78
CA LYS A 195 29.87 15.06 14.31
C LYS A 195 30.43 15.58 12.98
N GLU A 196 31.75 15.68 12.85
CA GLU A 196 32.42 16.07 11.60
C GLU A 196 32.15 15.08 10.45
N TRP A 197 32.23 13.77 10.71
CA TRP A 197 31.96 12.77 9.69
C TRP A 197 30.50 12.73 9.27
N ILE A 198 29.58 13.01 10.19
CA ILE A 198 28.15 13.19 9.91
C ILE A 198 27.95 14.41 9.01
N LYS A 199 28.60 15.55 9.30
CA LYS A 199 28.56 16.77 8.45
C LYS A 199 29.00 16.45 7.02
N LEU A 200 30.14 15.76 6.86
CA LEU A 200 30.65 15.33 5.55
C LEU A 200 29.69 14.37 4.83
N LEU A 201 28.98 13.51 5.58
CA LEU A 201 28.03 12.58 4.97
C LEU A 201 26.75 13.28 4.48
N ILE A 202 26.28 14.29 5.21
CA ILE A 202 25.12 15.10 4.83
C ILE A 202 25.41 15.86 3.52
N THR A 203 26.65 16.32 3.31
CA THR A 203 27.11 16.91 2.05
C THR A 203 27.44 15.88 0.96
N GLU A 204 26.95 14.65 1.09
CA GLU A 204 27.10 13.54 0.14
C GLU A 204 28.54 13.03 -0.10
N THR A 205 29.49 13.37 0.77
CA THR A 205 30.89 12.91 0.65
C THR A 205 30.97 11.39 0.80
N LYS A 206 31.75 10.75 -0.08
CA LYS A 206 31.94 9.28 -0.05
C LYS A 206 32.86 8.89 1.10
N TYR A 207 32.62 7.72 1.71
CA TYR A 207 33.48 7.18 2.76
C TYR A 207 34.95 7.02 2.35
N THR A 208 35.23 6.79 1.07
CA THR A 208 36.60 6.73 0.53
C THR A 208 37.31 8.07 0.64
N THR A 209 36.59 9.18 0.45
CA THR A 209 37.12 10.54 0.57
C THR A 209 37.38 10.89 2.03
N ILE A 210 36.43 10.57 2.92
CA ILE A 210 36.62 10.71 4.38
C ILE A 210 37.84 9.90 4.85
N ALA A 211 37.98 8.66 4.37
CA ALA A 211 39.11 7.81 4.72
C ALA A 211 40.46 8.44 4.30
N HIS A 212 40.50 9.01 3.09
CA HIS A 212 41.68 9.69 2.56
C HIS A 212 42.02 10.96 3.33
N GLU A 213 41.05 11.84 3.59
CA GLU A 213 41.24 13.10 4.31
C GLU A 213 41.76 12.89 5.74
N TYR A 214 41.31 11.83 6.40
CA TYR A 214 41.70 11.53 7.79
C TYR A 214 42.86 10.52 7.87
N GLY A 215 43.44 10.08 6.75
CA GLY A 215 44.57 9.16 6.74
C GLY A 215 44.26 7.78 7.36
N ILE A 216 43.02 7.30 7.24
CA ILE A 216 42.56 6.04 7.85
C ILE A 216 42.02 5.06 6.82
N SER A 217 41.88 3.79 7.20
CA SER A 217 41.31 2.78 6.31
C SER A 217 39.81 2.99 6.08
N PHE A 218 39.33 2.68 4.86
CA PHE A 218 37.91 2.64 4.54
C PHE A 218 37.11 1.73 5.49
N GLY A 219 37.70 0.60 5.91
CA GLY A 219 37.08 -0.32 6.86
C GLY A 219 36.82 0.33 8.22
N THR A 220 37.76 1.15 8.70
CA THR A 220 37.63 1.93 9.93
C THR A 220 36.46 2.92 9.84
N VAL A 221 36.38 3.68 8.75
CA VAL A 221 35.26 4.62 8.50
C VAL A 221 33.93 3.88 8.48
N ARG A 222 33.85 2.78 7.73
CA ARG A 222 32.61 1.98 7.62
C ARG A 222 32.14 1.42 8.97
N ASN A 223 33.07 0.91 9.78
CA ASN A 223 32.73 0.38 11.10
C ASN A 223 32.28 1.47 12.07
N ARG A 224 32.97 2.62 12.08
CA ARG A 224 32.55 3.74 12.92
C ARG A 224 31.20 4.32 12.49
N MET A 225 30.94 4.42 11.19
CA MET A 225 29.65 4.91 10.68
C MET A 225 28.49 3.97 11.04
N ARG A 226 28.71 2.65 11.07
CA ARG A 226 27.70 1.72 11.62
C ARG A 226 27.38 1.98 13.09
N TYR A 227 28.39 2.31 13.88
CA TYR A 227 28.21 2.67 15.30
C TYR A 227 27.44 3.99 15.44
N ILE A 228 27.80 5.02 14.66
CA ILE A 228 27.09 6.29 14.60
C ILE A 228 25.61 6.09 14.21
N PHE A 229 25.33 5.28 13.19
CA PHE A 229 23.96 4.98 12.78
C PHE A 229 23.15 4.31 13.89
N LYS A 230 23.78 3.45 14.68
CA LYS A 230 23.15 2.85 15.86
C LYS A 230 22.81 3.90 16.92
N ILE A 231 23.70 4.86 17.19
CA ILE A 231 23.43 5.99 18.12
C ILE A 231 22.26 6.82 17.62
N LEU A 232 22.22 7.11 16.31
CA LEU A 232 21.16 7.89 15.67
C LEU A 232 19.85 7.10 15.44
N GLY A 233 19.79 5.81 15.82
CA GLY A 233 18.61 4.97 15.65
C GLY A 233 18.25 4.63 14.19
N VAL A 234 19.20 4.75 13.26
CA VAL A 234 19.00 4.45 11.83
C VAL A 234 19.69 3.14 11.43
N PRO A 235 19.09 2.35 10.52
CA PRO A 235 19.56 1.00 10.23
C PRO A 235 20.86 0.95 9.40
N ASP A 236 21.02 1.89 8.47
CA ASP A 236 22.16 1.93 7.55
C ASP A 236 22.32 3.32 6.91
N ARG A 237 23.28 3.46 6.00
CA ARG A 237 23.54 4.72 5.27
C ARG A 237 22.32 5.18 4.47
N ILE A 238 21.57 4.27 3.87
CA ILE A 238 20.39 4.63 3.09
C ILE A 238 19.31 5.18 4.03
N GLY A 239 19.09 4.53 5.18
CA GLY A 239 18.22 5.00 6.24
C GLY A 239 18.66 6.34 6.82
N PHE A 240 19.97 6.54 7.01
CA PHE A 240 20.53 7.82 7.44
C PHE A 240 20.26 8.91 6.40
N MET A 241 20.60 8.70 5.13
CA MET A 241 20.36 9.69 4.07
C MET A 241 18.86 9.95 3.88
N ALA A 242 18.01 8.94 3.96
CA ALA A 242 16.56 9.11 3.87
C ALA A 242 15.98 9.88 5.07
N SER A 243 16.61 9.77 6.25
CA SER A 243 16.13 10.40 7.48
C SER A 243 16.70 11.80 7.69
N PHE A 244 17.92 12.06 7.23
CA PHE A 244 18.71 13.26 7.58
C PHE A 244 19.27 14.05 6.37
N SER A 245 19.01 13.62 5.12
CA SER A 245 19.39 14.42 3.95
C SER A 245 18.62 15.74 3.94
N GLY A 246 19.35 16.85 3.82
CA GLY A 246 18.79 18.20 3.83
C GLY A 246 18.50 18.77 5.23
N TYR A 247 19.06 18.17 6.29
CA TYR A 247 18.99 18.73 7.64
C TYR A 247 20.00 19.87 7.83
N GLU A 248 19.58 20.95 8.48
CA GLU A 248 20.48 21.99 8.99
C GLU A 248 21.12 21.49 10.29
N ILE A 249 22.42 21.71 10.47
CA ILE A 249 23.17 21.13 11.59
C ILE A 249 23.32 22.19 12.68
N LEU A 250 22.68 21.97 13.83
CA LEU A 250 22.90 22.77 15.03
C LEU A 250 23.98 22.08 15.88
N GLY A 251 25.11 22.77 15.99
CA GLY A 251 26.30 22.35 16.74
C GLY A 251 26.15 22.57 18.22
#